data_AF-A0A7C4YIG6-F1
#
_entry.id   AF-A0A7C4YIG6-F1
#
_cell.length_a   1.000
_cell.length_b   1.000
_cell.length_c   1.000
_cell.angle_alpha   90.00
_cell.angle_beta   90.00
_cell.angle_gamma   90.00
#
_symmetry.space_group_name_H-M   'P 1'
#
loop_
_entity.id
_entity.type
_entity.pdbx_description
1 polymer ?
#
loop_
_entity_poly.entity_id
_entity_poly.type
_entity_poly.pdbx_seq_one_letter_code
_entity_poly.pdbx_strand_id
1 'polypeptide(L)'
;MFFRIDGEHQKSGSIRIVISRVEGGLYAQASVVLLKPDRPGAAATQVIEIFDNGTPGVQFEEISSSRSDRFQVRKLELADEDRTKIHASAGRLCAKIEVKAQTRTATRLDGDVRVKIRGGRDWALIVPVCGDASSEIKP
;
A
#
# COMPACT_ATOMS: atom_id res chain seq x y z
N MET A 1 -0.03 7.56 43.30
CA MET A 1 -0.69 8.89 43.25
C MET A 1 -2.18 8.62 43.25
N PHE A 2 -2.86 8.86 44.37
CA PHE A 2 -4.27 8.54 44.55
C PHE A 2 -5.08 9.83 44.50
N PHE A 3 -6.11 9.88 43.66
CA PHE A 3 -7.11 10.94 43.69
C PHE A 3 -8.38 10.35 44.32
N ARG A 4 -8.89 11.00 45.37
CA ARG A 4 -10.15 10.67 46.02
C ARG A 4 -11.18 11.70 45.55
N ILE A 5 -12.27 11.22 44.97
CA ILE A 5 -13.40 12.04 44.53
C ILE A 5 -14.57 11.67 45.45
N ASP A 6 -14.90 12.54 46.40
CA ASP A 6 -16.12 12.42 47.19
C ASP A 6 -17.25 13.12 46.40
N GLY A 7 -18.17 12.32 45.87
CA GLY A 7 -19.33 12.79 45.11
C GLY A 7 -20.26 11.64 44.77
N GLU A 8 -21.30 11.46 45.58
CA GLU A 8 -22.45 10.61 45.28
C GLU A 8 -23.17 11.14 44.04
N HIS A 9 -22.89 10.56 42.88
CA HIS A 9 -23.81 10.33 41.75
C HIS A 9 -23.05 9.57 40.66
N GLN A 10 -22.62 8.35 40.95
CA GLN A 10 -22.02 7.48 39.94
C GLN A 10 -23.14 6.86 39.09
N LYS A 11 -23.64 7.61 38.10
CA LYS A 11 -24.29 6.97 36.95
C LYS A 11 -23.20 6.17 36.24
N SER A 12 -23.09 4.89 36.57
CA SER A 12 -22.27 3.93 35.83
C SER A 12 -22.83 3.82 34.41
N GLY A 13 -22.37 4.68 33.52
CA GLY A 13 -22.65 4.61 32.09
C GLY A 13 -21.59 3.77 31.43
N SER A 14 -21.96 2.62 30.87
CA SER A 14 -21.05 1.86 30.02
C SER A 14 -20.94 2.54 28.65
N ILE A 15 -19.75 3.02 28.29
CA ILE A 15 -19.47 3.42 26.90
C ILE A 15 -19.26 2.13 26.10
N ARG A 16 -20.25 1.76 25.30
CA ARG A 16 -20.14 0.64 24.37
C ARG A 16 -19.47 1.14 23.09
N ILE A 17 -18.15 1.01 23.01
CA ILE A 17 -17.42 1.29 21.77
C ILE A 17 -17.71 0.13 20.81
N VAL A 18 -18.59 0.35 19.84
CA VAL A 18 -18.81 -0.58 18.73
C VAL A 18 -17.71 -0.32 17.71
N ILE A 19 -16.59 -1.02 17.84
CA ILE A 19 -15.59 -1.09 16.77
C ILE A 19 -16.18 -2.05 15.74
N SER A 20 -16.80 -1.50 14.70
CA SER A 20 -17.24 -2.31 13.57
C SER A 20 -16.00 -2.98 12.98
N ARG A 21 -15.95 -4.32 13.04
CA ARG A 21 -14.91 -5.08 12.37
C ARG A 21 -15.10 -4.83 10.87
N VAL A 22 -14.19 -4.09 10.26
CA VAL A 22 -14.16 -3.94 8.81
C VAL A 22 -13.71 -5.30 8.28
N GLU A 23 -14.65 -6.12 7.85
CA GLU A 23 -14.40 -7.38 7.17
C GLU A 23 -14.16 -7.11 5.69
N GLY A 24 -12.94 -7.39 5.22
CA GLY A 24 -12.51 -7.11 3.85
C GLY A 24 -11.72 -5.82 3.70
N GLY A 25 -10.68 -5.89 2.88
CA GLY A 25 -9.79 -4.77 2.63
C GLY A 25 -8.50 -5.23 1.98
N LEU A 26 -8.00 -4.42 1.04
CA LEU A 26 -6.68 -4.63 0.47
C LEU A 26 -5.62 -4.09 1.44
N TYR A 27 -4.56 -4.87 1.63
CA TYR A 27 -3.40 -4.51 2.42
C TYR A 27 -2.15 -4.60 1.56
N ALA A 28 -1.39 -3.51 1.45
CA ALA A 28 -0.04 -3.55 0.87
C ALA A 28 0.98 -3.92 1.95
N GLN A 29 1.88 -4.86 1.66
CA GLN A 29 3.00 -5.14 2.56
C GLN A 29 3.90 -3.93 2.76
N ALA A 30 4.11 -3.15 1.68
CA ALA A 30 4.86 -1.92 1.74
C ALA A 30 3.91 -0.74 1.97
N SER A 31 4.06 -0.03 3.09
CA SER A 31 3.34 1.22 3.34
C SER A 31 3.87 2.39 2.51
N VAL A 32 5.08 2.26 1.96
CA VAL A 32 5.71 3.21 1.03
C VAL A 32 6.70 2.47 0.13
N VAL A 33 6.78 2.87 -1.13
CA VAL A 33 7.79 2.39 -2.08
C VAL A 33 8.92 3.39 -2.17
N LEU A 34 10.14 2.94 -1.89
CA LEU A 34 11.34 3.76 -2.03
C LEU A 34 12.06 3.41 -3.34
N LEU A 35 12.10 4.33 -4.28
CA LEU A 35 12.86 4.21 -5.52
C LEU A 35 14.17 5.00 -5.41
N LYS A 36 15.30 4.30 -5.44
CA LYS A 36 16.64 4.87 -5.36
C LYS A 36 17.49 4.36 -6.52
N PRO A 37 17.31 4.89 -7.74
CA PRO A 37 18.21 4.57 -8.84
C PRO A 37 19.62 5.12 -8.55
N ASP A 38 20.65 4.33 -8.81
CA ASP A 38 22.05 4.72 -8.54
C ASP A 38 22.52 5.90 -9.39
N ARG A 39 21.92 6.10 -10.55
CA ARG A 39 22.20 7.20 -11.47
C ARG A 39 21.04 7.42 -12.45
N PRO A 40 20.94 8.59 -13.10
CA PRO A 40 20.04 8.78 -14.23
C PRO A 40 20.27 7.70 -15.30
N GLY A 41 19.18 7.13 -15.81
CA GLY A 41 19.17 6.00 -16.74
C GLY A 41 19.27 4.62 -16.09
N ALA A 42 19.61 4.51 -14.80
CA ALA A 42 19.59 3.24 -14.09
C ALA A 42 18.15 2.78 -13.82
N ALA A 43 17.90 1.49 -13.97
CA ALA A 43 16.61 0.91 -13.60
C ALA A 43 16.54 0.79 -12.07
N ALA A 44 15.48 1.34 -11.47
CA ALA A 44 15.08 1.03 -10.10
C ALA A 44 13.70 0.39 -10.14
N THR A 45 13.60 -0.83 -9.63
CA THR A 45 12.37 -1.61 -9.61
C THR A 45 12.08 -2.07 -8.19
N GLN A 46 10.81 -2.00 -7.79
CA GLN A 46 10.31 -2.54 -6.54
C GLN A 46 9.04 -3.33 -6.79
N VAL A 47 8.78 -4.35 -5.97
CA VAL A 47 7.55 -5.14 -6.04
C VAL A 47 6.75 -4.92 -4.76
N ILE A 48 5.50 -4.51 -4.93
CA ILE A 48 4.51 -4.40 -3.86
C ILE A 48 3.68 -5.67 -3.86
N GLU A 49 3.63 -6.34 -2.71
CA GLU A 49 2.68 -7.43 -2.48
C GLU A 49 1.39 -6.90 -1.86
N ILE A 50 0.25 -7.29 -2.44
CA ILE A 50 -1.08 -6.93 -1.96
C ILE A 50 -1.79 -8.17 -1.47
N PHE A 51 -2.24 -8.11 -0.22
CA PHE A 51 -2.99 -9.13 0.46
C PHE A 51 -4.45 -8.71 0.60
N ASP A 52 -5.33 -9.69 0.62
CA ASP A 52 -6.76 -9.51 0.90
C ASP A 52 -7.17 -10.39 2.08
N ASN A 53 -7.75 -9.74 3.09
CA ASN A 53 -8.27 -10.38 4.29
C ASN A 53 -9.78 -10.65 4.22
N GLY A 54 -10.42 -10.30 3.10
CA GLY A 54 -11.84 -10.46 2.85
C GLY A 54 -12.20 -11.73 2.10
N THR A 55 -13.14 -11.60 1.16
CA THR A 55 -13.65 -12.73 0.38
C THR A 55 -12.67 -13.10 -0.74
N PRO A 56 -12.26 -14.38 -0.84
CA PRO A 56 -11.44 -14.84 -1.95
C PRO A 56 -12.02 -14.46 -3.31
N GLY A 57 -11.16 -14.04 -4.24
CA GLY A 57 -11.56 -13.75 -5.62
C GLY A 57 -11.68 -12.26 -5.96
N VAL A 58 -11.09 -11.36 -5.17
CA VAL A 58 -10.97 -9.95 -5.55
C VAL A 58 -10.39 -9.80 -6.96
N GLN A 59 -11.16 -9.12 -7.81
CA GLN A 59 -10.76 -8.78 -9.17
C GLN A 59 -10.28 -7.34 -9.20
N PHE A 60 -9.09 -7.12 -9.72
CA PHE A 60 -8.53 -5.80 -9.94
C PHE A 60 -9.06 -5.24 -11.26
N GLU A 61 -9.64 -4.04 -11.23
CA GLU A 61 -10.15 -3.35 -12.40
C GLU A 61 -9.05 -2.48 -13.03
N GLU A 62 -8.32 -1.74 -12.18
CA GLU A 62 -7.33 -0.79 -12.63
C GLU A 62 -6.16 -0.72 -11.64
N ILE A 63 -4.95 -0.60 -12.18
CA ILE A 63 -3.73 -0.26 -11.44
C ILE A 63 -3.06 0.88 -12.19
N SER A 64 -2.90 2.03 -11.54
CA SER A 64 -2.38 3.23 -12.19
C SER A 64 -1.36 3.95 -11.31
N SER A 65 -0.53 4.75 -11.98
CA SER A 65 0.40 5.68 -11.34
C SER A 65 -0.18 7.07 -11.43
N SER A 66 -0.11 7.82 -10.34
CA SER A 66 -0.41 9.26 -10.36
C SER A 66 0.57 10.10 -11.21
N ARG A 67 1.75 9.52 -11.52
CA ARG A 67 2.87 10.14 -12.25
C ARG A 67 3.48 9.13 -13.22
N SER A 68 2.70 8.73 -14.23
CA SER A 68 3.10 7.74 -15.23
C SER A 68 4.31 8.16 -16.08
N ASP A 69 4.64 9.45 -16.07
CA ASP A 69 5.82 10.07 -16.67
C ASP A 69 7.11 9.89 -15.83
N ARG A 70 6.99 9.43 -14.58
CA ARG A 70 8.10 9.29 -13.62
C ARG A 70 8.33 7.85 -13.18
N PHE A 71 7.26 7.07 -13.07
CA PHE A 71 7.36 5.64 -12.81
C PHE A 71 6.18 4.91 -13.43
N GLN A 72 6.47 3.71 -13.91
CA GLN A 72 5.48 2.79 -14.44
C GLN A 72 5.05 1.82 -13.36
N VAL A 73 3.79 1.43 -13.41
CA VAL A 73 3.24 0.37 -12.58
C VAL A 73 2.69 -0.72 -13.49
N ARG A 74 2.92 -1.97 -13.13
CA ARG A 74 2.28 -3.10 -13.82
C ARG A 74 1.92 -4.20 -12.83
N LYS A 75 0.80 -4.85 -13.07
CA LYS A 75 0.45 -6.08 -12.38
C LYS A 75 1.38 -7.19 -12.86
N LEU A 76 1.95 -7.95 -11.92
CA LEU A 76 2.67 -9.17 -12.22
C LEU A 76 1.71 -10.36 -12.09
N GLU A 77 1.95 -11.38 -12.90
CA GLU A 77 1.30 -12.67 -12.71
C GLU A 77 1.82 -13.33 -11.43
N LEU A 78 0.92 -13.89 -10.64
CA LEU A 78 1.29 -14.64 -9.45
C LEU A 78 1.76 -16.03 -9.85
N ALA A 79 2.99 -16.37 -9.45
CA ALA A 79 3.52 -17.72 -9.55
C ALA A 79 2.69 -18.68 -8.69
N ASP A 80 2.79 -19.98 -8.95
CA ASP A 80 2.02 -20.98 -8.18
C ASP A 80 2.37 -20.96 -6.68
N GLU A 81 3.63 -20.71 -6.35
CA GLU A 81 4.12 -20.52 -4.98
C GLU A 81 3.40 -19.35 -4.28
N ASP A 82 3.22 -18.23 -4.99
CA ASP A 82 2.59 -17.02 -4.47
C ASP A 82 1.12 -17.23 -4.12
N ARG A 83 0.42 -18.09 -4.86
CA ARG A 83 -1.02 -18.35 -4.66
C ARG A 83 -1.33 -19.00 -3.31
N THR A 84 -0.33 -19.64 -2.72
CA THR A 84 -0.42 -20.27 -1.39
C THR A 84 0.04 -19.35 -0.25
N LYS A 85 0.60 -18.19 -0.58
CA LYS A 85 1.14 -17.25 0.41
C LYS A 85 0.00 -16.59 1.21
N ILE A 86 0.08 -16.73 2.53
CA ILE A 86 -0.88 -16.14 3.47
C ILE A 86 -0.09 -15.32 4.51
N HIS A 87 -0.47 -14.06 4.67
CA HIS A 87 0.00 -13.18 5.72
C HIS A 87 -0.83 -13.39 6.99
N ALA A 88 -0.17 -13.44 8.14
CA ALA A 88 -0.79 -13.79 9.42
C ALA A 88 -2.02 -12.93 9.79
N SER A 89 -1.97 -11.63 9.46
CA SER A 89 -3.05 -10.67 9.77
C SER A 89 -3.79 -10.13 8.55
N ALA A 90 -3.23 -10.31 7.34
CA ALA A 90 -3.71 -9.63 6.13
C ALA A 90 -4.32 -10.59 5.11
N GLY A 91 -4.38 -11.89 5.41
CA GLY A 91 -5.01 -12.88 4.56
C GLY A 91 -4.13 -13.30 3.39
N ARG A 92 -4.73 -13.62 2.25
CA ARG A 92 -4.02 -14.26 1.12
C ARG A 92 -3.42 -13.21 0.19
N LEU A 93 -2.23 -13.49 -0.34
CA LEU A 93 -1.63 -12.70 -1.42
C LEU A 93 -2.55 -12.76 -2.66
N CYS A 94 -3.01 -11.61 -3.15
CA CYS A 94 -3.95 -11.52 -4.26
C CYS A 94 -3.39 -10.74 -5.48
N ALA A 95 -2.33 -9.94 -5.29
CA ALA A 95 -1.59 -9.36 -6.40
C ALA A 95 -0.13 -9.03 -6.04
N LYS A 96 0.71 -9.01 -7.07
CA LYS A 96 2.02 -8.37 -7.07
C LYS A 96 2.00 -7.21 -8.05
N ILE A 97 2.50 -6.05 -7.64
CA ILE A 97 2.63 -4.86 -8.49
C ILE A 97 4.09 -4.51 -8.60
N GLU A 98 4.62 -4.50 -9.82
CA GLU A 98 5.93 -3.93 -10.09
C GLU A 98 5.80 -2.42 -10.25
N VAL A 99 6.65 -1.68 -9.53
CA VAL A 99 6.85 -0.24 -9.67
C VAL A 99 8.24 -0.03 -10.23
N LYS A 100 8.34 0.60 -11.40
CA LYS A 100 9.59 0.81 -12.12
C LYS A 100 9.82 2.28 -12.38
N ALA A 101 10.92 2.82 -11.88
CA ALA A 101 11.32 4.20 -12.12
C ALA A 101 11.61 4.47 -13.60
N GLN A 102 11.18 5.62 -14.10
CA GLN A 102 11.58 6.18 -15.38
C GLN A 102 12.64 7.25 -15.15
N THR A 103 13.91 6.87 -15.28
CA THR A 103 15.05 7.67 -14.83
C THR A 103 15.78 8.38 -15.98
N ARG A 104 15.13 8.57 -17.14
CA ARG A 104 15.77 9.16 -18.33
C ARG A 104 16.33 10.55 -18.07
N THR A 105 15.71 11.30 -17.16
CA THR A 105 16.14 12.61 -16.72
C THR A 105 16.24 12.64 -15.20
N ALA A 106 17.08 13.53 -14.67
CA ALA A 106 17.16 13.70 -13.24
C ALA A 106 15.88 14.36 -12.72
N THR A 107 15.14 13.65 -11.85
CA THR A 107 13.84 14.11 -11.35
C THR A 107 13.46 13.41 -10.05
N ARG A 108 12.63 14.09 -9.25
CA ARG A 108 11.91 13.45 -8.14
C ARG A 108 10.91 12.43 -8.69
N LEU A 109 10.78 11.30 -7.99
CA LEU A 109 9.93 10.16 -8.35
C LEU A 109 8.64 10.09 -7.51
N ASP A 110 8.33 11.14 -6.76
CA ASP A 110 7.21 11.13 -5.81
C ASP A 110 5.84 11.05 -6.51
N GLY A 111 4.97 10.19 -5.99
CA GLY A 111 3.60 10.01 -6.42
C GLY A 111 2.94 8.84 -5.71
N ASP A 112 1.84 8.33 -6.25
CA ASP A 112 1.11 7.19 -5.73
C ASP A 112 0.98 6.06 -6.76
N VAL A 113 1.03 4.82 -6.27
CA VAL A 113 0.40 3.65 -6.91
C VAL A 113 -1.05 3.59 -6.43
N ARG A 114 -2.00 3.53 -7.36
CA ARG A 114 -3.43 3.47 -7.07
C ARG A 114 -4.01 2.18 -7.60
N VAL A 115 -4.83 1.53 -6.78
CA VAL A 115 -5.41 0.22 -7.08
C VAL A 115 -6.92 0.29 -6.92
N LYS A 116 -7.64 -0.07 -7.98
CA LYS A 116 -9.10 -0.14 -8.02
C LYS A 116 -9.54 -1.59 -8.16
N ILE A 117 -10.49 -1.98 -7.32
CA ILE A 117 -11.14 -3.28 -7.41
C ILE A 117 -12.43 -3.17 -8.23
N ARG A 118 -12.75 -4.23 -8.96
CA ARG A 118 -13.95 -4.30 -9.79
C ARG A 118 -15.20 -4.16 -8.93
N GLY A 119 -16.07 -3.23 -9.30
CA GLY A 119 -17.30 -2.93 -8.55
C GLY A 119 -17.10 -2.07 -7.30
N GLY A 120 -15.86 -1.67 -6.99
CA GLY A 120 -15.58 -0.64 -5.98
C GLY A 120 -15.90 0.77 -6.50
N ARG A 121 -16.40 1.64 -5.61
CA ARG A 121 -16.71 3.04 -5.97
C ARG A 121 -15.47 3.92 -6.14
N ASP A 122 -14.42 3.69 -5.33
CA ASP A 122 -13.20 4.50 -5.27
C ASP A 122 -11.93 3.64 -5.33
N TRP A 123 -10.76 4.28 -5.27
CA TRP A 123 -9.48 3.61 -5.08
C TRP A 123 -9.48 2.81 -3.78
N ALA A 124 -9.36 1.50 -3.90
CA ALA A 124 -9.39 0.58 -2.76
C ALA A 124 -8.08 0.60 -1.97
N LEU A 125 -6.97 0.98 -2.61
CA LEU A 125 -5.65 1.06 -2.00
C LEU A 125 -4.79 2.11 -2.73
N ILE A 126 -4.08 2.91 -1.94
CA ILE A 126 -3.13 3.91 -2.40
C ILE A 126 -1.82 3.67 -1.67
N VAL A 127 -0.73 3.45 -2.41
CA VAL A 127 0.61 3.25 -1.85
C VAL A 127 1.51 4.40 -2.32
N PRO A 128 2.02 5.23 -1.42
CA PRO A 128 2.93 6.31 -1.79
C PRO A 128 4.25 5.75 -2.33
N VAL A 129 4.78 6.43 -3.32
CA VAL A 129 6.10 6.23 -3.92
C VAL A 129 6.93 7.46 -3.62
N CYS A 130 8.13 7.25 -3.08
CA CYS A 130 9.10 8.30 -2.83
C CYS A 130 10.43 7.93 -3.45
N GLY A 131 11.12 8.91 -4.01
CA GLY A 131 12.41 8.65 -4.62
C GLY A 131 12.99 9.85 -5.34
N ASP A 132 14.27 9.75 -5.65
CA ASP A 132 14.97 10.76 -6.42
C ASP A 132 15.92 10.07 -7.39
N ALA A 133 15.84 10.47 -8.65
CA ALA A 133 16.81 10.12 -9.68
C ALA A 133 17.78 11.28 -9.86
N SER A 134 18.48 11.70 -8.81
CA SER A 134 19.43 12.80 -8.93
C SER A 134 20.71 12.33 -9.63
N SER A 135 21.35 13.24 -10.35
CA SER A 135 22.66 13.01 -10.98
C SER A 135 23.83 13.20 -10.01
N GLU A 136 23.61 13.05 -8.70
CA GLU A 136 24.70 13.22 -7.73
C GLU A 136 25.70 12.08 -7.87
N ILE A 137 26.68 12.29 -8.76
CA ILE A 137 28.01 11.69 -8.65
C ILE A 137 28.56 12.25 -7.34
N LYS A 138 28.35 11.53 -6.23
CA LYS A 138 29.15 11.78 -5.03
C LYS A 138 30.60 11.43 -5.37
N PRO A 139 31.56 12.36 -5.14
CA PRO A 139 32.97 12.11 -5.35
C PRO A 139 33.52 11.03 -4.40
#